data_AF-A0A5E4CA71-F1
#
_entry.id   AF-A0A5E4CA71-F1
#
_cell.length_a   1.000
_cell.length_b   1.000
_cell.length_c   1.000
_cell.angle_alpha   90.00
_cell.angle_beta   90.00
_cell.angle_gamma   90.00
#
_symmetry.space_group_name_H-M   'P 1'
#
loop_
_entity.id
_entity.type
_entity.pdbx_description
1 polymer ?
#
loop_
_entity_poly.entity_id
_entity_poly.type
_entity_poly.pdbx_seq_one_letter_code
_entity_poly.pdbx_strand_id
1 'polypeptide(L)'
;TMFLPLLNTDGSFRQSQSNLTSLLVQPISASLVAKLISSPTTRSKSNICSPLELPNNEIRIVSMQIQTVTKFKTVTNVIGYLKGMASPDRYIIVGSHHYSGYSYNGQEWASSTAIITAFIRALMLRVKKGWRPDRTIVFCSWGGTTWGNIGSYEWGEDFKKVLQKDVVAYISLHSPIRGNSSLHPVASPSLQQLVVE
;
A
#
# COMPACT_ATOMS: atom_id res chain seq x y z
N THR A 1 -6.30 8.81 -0.16
CA THR A 1 -6.64 7.39 -0.38
C THR A 1 -7.16 6.85 0.93
N MET A 2 -8.47 6.63 1.04
CA MET A 2 -9.13 6.17 2.27
C MET A 2 -9.11 4.64 2.29
N PHE A 3 -8.71 4.08 3.42
CA PHE A 3 -8.54 2.65 3.66
C PHE A 3 -9.85 1.96 4.01
N LEU A 4 -10.09 0.73 3.53
CA LEU A 4 -11.01 -0.21 4.20
C LEU A 4 -10.57 -1.67 4.02
N PRO A 5 -10.50 -2.45 5.10
CA PRO A 5 -10.66 -3.89 5.09
C PRO A 5 -12.15 -4.27 5.08
N LEU A 6 -12.49 -5.38 4.43
CA LEU A 6 -13.87 -5.68 4.02
C LEU A 6 -14.37 -7.07 4.41
N LEU A 7 -13.64 -7.86 5.20
CA LEU A 7 -14.08 -9.21 5.55
C LEU A 7 -13.88 -9.53 7.05
N ASN A 8 -14.53 -10.61 7.46
CA ASN A 8 -14.37 -11.27 8.75
C ASN A 8 -14.02 -12.74 8.43
N THR A 9 -13.50 -13.47 9.41
CA THR A 9 -12.91 -14.82 9.31
C THR A 9 -13.73 -15.87 8.55
N ASP A 10 -15.05 -15.65 8.39
CA ASP A 10 -15.98 -16.59 7.77
C ASP A 10 -16.47 -16.13 6.37
N GLY A 11 -15.85 -15.08 5.80
CA GLY A 11 -16.36 -14.43 4.59
C GLY A 11 -17.68 -13.68 4.80
N SER A 12 -18.15 -13.54 6.04
CA SER A 12 -19.35 -12.79 6.40
C SER A 12 -19.04 -11.30 6.64
N PHE A 13 -19.95 -10.47 6.15
CA PHE A 13 -19.85 -9.01 6.06
C PHE A 13 -19.77 -8.34 7.45
N ARG A 14 -18.90 -7.32 7.61
CA ARG A 14 -19.06 -6.34 8.70
C ARG A 14 -20.29 -5.48 8.39
N GLN A 15 -21.42 -5.83 9.01
CA GLN A 15 -22.74 -5.21 8.83
C GLN A 15 -22.80 -3.70 9.17
N SER A 16 -21.79 -3.16 9.83
CA SER A 16 -21.68 -1.76 10.23
C SER A 16 -20.70 -1.01 9.34
N GLN A 17 -21.21 -0.12 8.50
CA GLN A 17 -20.45 0.82 7.64
C GLN A 17 -20.21 2.18 8.34
N SER A 18 -19.95 2.20 9.65
CA SER A 18 -19.90 3.44 10.43
C SER A 18 -18.79 4.42 10.04
N ASN A 19 -17.78 3.97 9.28
CA ASN A 19 -16.57 4.74 9.00
C ASN A 19 -16.47 5.24 7.54
N LEU A 20 -17.53 5.10 6.74
CA LEU A 20 -17.57 5.65 5.38
C LEU A 20 -17.89 7.14 5.41
N THR A 21 -17.20 7.92 4.56
CA THR A 21 -17.58 9.32 4.37
C THR A 21 -18.96 9.41 3.72
N SER A 22 -19.83 10.25 4.28
CA SER A 22 -21.12 10.60 3.70
C SER A 22 -21.01 11.68 2.62
N LEU A 23 -19.83 12.30 2.49
CA LEU A 23 -19.57 13.34 1.51
C LEU A 23 -19.09 12.73 0.19
N LEU A 24 -19.54 13.30 -0.92
CA LEU A 24 -19.04 12.95 -2.24
C LEU A 24 -17.60 13.46 -2.39
N VAL A 25 -16.69 12.59 -2.81
CA VAL A 25 -15.26 12.90 -3.00
C VAL A 25 -14.82 12.41 -4.38
N GLN A 26 -14.24 13.31 -5.18
CA GLN A 26 -13.71 12.99 -6.50
C GLN A 26 -12.33 13.66 -6.71
N PRO A 27 -11.26 12.89 -7.04
CA PRO A 27 -10.01 13.49 -7.46
C PRO A 27 -10.18 14.20 -8.81
N ILE A 28 -9.63 15.41 -8.92
CA ILE A 28 -9.64 16.22 -10.14
C ILE A 28 -8.22 16.57 -10.57
N SER A 29 -8.00 16.75 -11.87
CA SER A 29 -6.68 17.12 -12.40
C SER A 29 -6.33 18.57 -12.05
N ALA A 30 -5.03 18.86 -11.94
CA ALA A 30 -4.54 20.22 -11.75
C ALA A 30 -5.01 21.19 -12.85
N SER A 31 -5.15 20.70 -14.09
CA SER A 31 -5.70 21.47 -15.21
C SER A 31 -7.18 21.81 -15.05
N LEU A 32 -7.98 20.93 -14.44
CA LEU A 32 -9.39 21.20 -14.12
C LEU A 32 -9.49 22.20 -12.96
N VAL A 33 -8.66 22.03 -11.93
CA VAL A 33 -8.56 23.01 -10.83
C VAL A 33 -8.24 24.40 -11.39
N ALA A 34 -7.26 24.52 -12.28
CA ALA A 34 -6.93 25.79 -12.92
C ALA A 34 -8.14 26.38 -13.66
N LYS A 35 -8.93 25.60 -14.39
CA LYS A 35 -10.15 26.10 -15.05
C LYS A 35 -11.24 26.55 -14.06
N LEU A 36 -11.38 25.84 -12.94
CA LEU A 36 -12.40 26.15 -11.93
C LEU A 36 -12.05 27.41 -11.13
N ILE A 37 -10.76 27.60 -10.82
CA ILE A 37 -10.28 28.66 -9.91
C ILE A 37 -9.70 29.88 -10.65
N SER A 38 -9.05 29.72 -11.81
CA SER A 38 -8.38 30.86 -12.47
C SER A 38 -9.36 31.89 -13.03
N SER A 39 -8.97 33.16 -12.90
CA SER A 39 -9.60 34.30 -13.57
C SER A 39 -9.18 34.34 -15.04
N PRO A 40 -10.06 34.74 -15.99
CA PRO A 40 -9.74 34.81 -17.42
C PRO A 40 -8.51 35.66 -17.78
N THR A 41 -8.09 36.57 -16.88
CA THR A 41 -7.04 37.57 -17.10
C THR A 41 -5.63 37.09 -16.78
N THR A 42 -5.45 35.95 -16.12
CA THR A 42 -4.12 35.41 -15.72
C THR A 42 -3.79 34.09 -16.42
N ARG A 43 -4.11 33.96 -17.72
CA ARG A 43 -3.49 32.93 -18.56
C ARG A 43 -2.04 33.30 -18.87
N SER A 44 -1.18 33.25 -17.86
CA SER A 44 0.26 33.42 -18.06
C SER A 44 0.78 32.29 -18.96
N LYS A 45 1.47 32.66 -20.04
CA LYS A 45 2.12 31.75 -21.00
C LYS A 45 3.46 31.18 -20.49
N SER A 46 3.79 31.30 -19.20
CA SER A 46 5.08 30.84 -18.66
C SER A 46 4.94 29.54 -17.86
N ASN A 47 5.91 28.63 -18.01
CA ASN A 47 6.09 27.38 -17.22
C ASN A 47 6.40 27.61 -15.72
N ILE A 48 5.92 28.70 -15.12
CA ILE A 48 6.19 29.08 -13.73
C ILE A 48 4.96 28.72 -12.90
N CYS A 49 5.14 27.95 -11.84
CA CYS A 49 4.08 27.60 -10.89
C CYS A 49 3.65 28.86 -10.13
N SER A 50 2.49 29.41 -10.46
CA SER A 50 1.88 30.53 -9.74
C SER A 50 0.83 30.03 -8.75
N PRO A 51 0.72 30.61 -7.54
CA PRO A 51 -0.38 30.33 -6.62
C PRO A 51 -1.74 30.55 -7.28
N LEU A 52 -2.69 29.65 -7.02
CA LEU A 52 -4.08 29.82 -7.47
C LEU A 52 -4.78 30.79 -6.53
N GLU A 53 -5.22 31.93 -7.05
CA GLU A 53 -5.99 32.92 -6.28
C GLU A 53 -7.48 32.70 -6.49
N LEU A 54 -8.23 32.63 -5.39
CA LEU A 54 -9.69 32.61 -5.42
C LEU A 54 -10.21 34.04 -5.64
N PRO A 55 -11.14 34.27 -6.58
CA PRO A 55 -11.73 35.59 -6.76
C PRO A 55 -12.51 36.01 -5.51
N ASN A 56 -12.14 37.14 -4.90
CA ASN A 56 -12.67 37.64 -3.62
C ASN A 56 -14.18 37.99 -3.63
N ASN A 57 -14.86 37.94 -4.78
CA ASN A 57 -16.27 38.34 -4.88
C ASN A 57 -17.09 37.59 -5.97
N GLU A 58 -16.63 36.42 -6.43
CA GLU A 58 -17.38 35.60 -7.39
C GLU A 58 -17.93 34.33 -6.71
N ILE A 59 -19.26 34.17 -6.71
CA ILE A 59 -19.89 32.90 -6.34
C ILE A 59 -19.88 31.98 -7.56
N ARG A 60 -19.15 30.87 -7.47
CA ARG A 60 -19.15 29.82 -8.49
C ARG A 60 -19.83 28.58 -7.94
N ILE A 61 -20.89 28.14 -8.61
CA ILE A 61 -21.60 26.90 -8.28
C ILE A 61 -21.03 25.79 -9.15
N VAL A 62 -20.45 24.77 -8.52
CA VAL A 62 -19.94 23.57 -9.20
C VAL A 62 -20.89 22.41 -8.92
N SER A 63 -21.50 21.88 -9.97
CA SER A 63 -22.30 20.65 -9.87
C SER A 63 -21.39 19.44 -10.03
N MET A 64 -21.44 18.52 -9.07
CA MET A 64 -20.67 17.28 -9.09
C MET A 64 -21.63 16.09 -9.15
N GLN A 65 -21.45 15.26 -10.18
CA GLN A 65 -22.20 14.02 -10.36
C GLN A 65 -21.24 12.84 -10.27
N ILE A 66 -21.42 11.99 -9.26
CA ILE A 66 -20.64 10.78 -9.03
C ILE A 66 -21.56 9.56 -9.17
N GLN A 67 -21.15 8.59 -9.98
CA GLN A 67 -21.91 7.36 -10.25
C GLN A 67 -21.11 6.11 -9.85
N THR A 68 -20.40 6.18 -8.72
CA THR A 68 -19.60 5.06 -8.21
C THR A 68 -20.52 4.01 -7.60
N VAL A 69 -20.29 2.74 -7.93
CA VAL A 69 -21.05 1.60 -7.41
C VAL A 69 -20.09 0.65 -6.69
N THR A 70 -20.44 0.28 -5.46
CA THR A 70 -19.70 -0.72 -4.68
C THR A 70 -19.91 -2.11 -5.27
N LYS A 71 -18.83 -2.86 -5.48
CA LYS A 71 -18.87 -4.23 -6.00
C LYS A 71 -17.97 -5.14 -5.18
N PHE A 72 -18.44 -6.34 -4.95
CA PHE A 72 -17.62 -7.41 -4.37
C PHE A 72 -16.67 -7.95 -5.42
N LYS A 73 -15.41 -8.15 -5.00
CA LYS A 73 -14.36 -8.74 -5.80
C LYS A 73 -13.52 -9.65 -4.93
N THR A 74 -13.09 -10.77 -5.50
CA THR A 74 -12.12 -11.65 -4.85
C THR A 74 -10.76 -10.97 -4.80
N VAL A 75 -10.15 -10.97 -3.61
CA VAL A 75 -8.77 -10.55 -3.40
C VAL A 75 -7.95 -11.80 -3.08
N THR A 76 -6.79 -11.94 -3.71
CA THR A 76 -5.92 -13.10 -3.50
C THR A 76 -4.61 -12.65 -2.86
N ASN A 77 -4.16 -13.39 -1.86
CA ASN A 77 -2.83 -13.24 -1.28
C ASN A 77 -1.98 -14.44 -1.69
N VAL A 78 -0.69 -14.22 -1.97
CA VAL A 78 0.27 -15.31 -2.22
C VAL A 78 1.24 -15.37 -1.06
N ILE A 79 1.23 -16.48 -0.32
CA ILE A 79 2.07 -16.70 0.85
C ILE A 79 3.00 -17.88 0.59
N GLY A 80 4.30 -17.67 0.78
CA GLY A 80 5.31 -18.72 0.77
C GLY A 80 6.19 -18.59 2.01
N TYR A 81 6.82 -19.68 2.46
CA TYR A 81 7.71 -19.62 3.62
C TYR A 81 8.96 -20.48 3.46
N LEU A 82 10.03 -20.05 4.10
CA LEU A 82 11.27 -20.78 4.27
C LEU A 82 11.43 -21.11 5.75
N LYS A 83 11.23 -22.38 6.10
CA LYS A 83 11.29 -22.86 7.48
C LYS A 83 12.68 -22.65 8.09
N GLY A 84 12.71 -22.10 9.29
CA GLY A 84 13.91 -21.91 10.09
C GLY A 84 14.44 -23.21 10.71
N MET A 85 15.71 -23.22 11.09
CA MET A 85 16.37 -24.39 11.69
C MET A 85 16.32 -24.38 13.22
N ALA A 86 16.73 -23.28 13.85
CA ALA A 86 16.86 -23.18 15.30
C ALA A 86 15.58 -22.72 16.01
N SER A 87 14.81 -21.84 15.39
CA SER A 87 13.56 -21.28 15.93
C SER A 87 12.49 -21.25 14.84
N PRO A 88 11.98 -22.42 14.41
CA PRO A 88 11.03 -22.52 13.31
C PRO A 88 9.65 -21.90 13.61
N ASP A 89 9.33 -21.74 14.89
CA ASP A 89 8.12 -21.11 15.43
C ASP A 89 8.19 -19.58 15.45
N ARG A 90 9.35 -18.99 15.13
CA ARG A 90 9.54 -17.53 15.12
C ARG A 90 9.60 -17.01 13.70
N TYR A 91 8.79 -16.00 13.40
CA TYR A 91 8.57 -15.54 12.04
C TYR A 91 9.17 -14.17 11.75
N ILE A 92 9.89 -14.06 10.62
CA ILE A 92 10.21 -12.78 9.98
C ILE A 92 9.35 -12.69 8.73
N ILE A 93 8.45 -11.71 8.69
CA ILE A 93 7.54 -11.54 7.56
C ILE A 93 8.13 -10.49 6.61
N VAL A 94 8.20 -10.82 5.32
CA VAL A 94 8.60 -9.91 4.25
C VAL A 94 7.41 -9.71 3.33
N GLY A 95 6.79 -8.52 3.43
CA GLY A 95 5.56 -8.19 2.73
C GLY A 95 5.78 -7.35 1.49
N SER A 96 5.20 -7.77 0.38
CA SER A 96 5.11 -7.05 -0.90
C SER A 96 3.65 -6.92 -1.32
N HIS A 97 3.39 -6.28 -2.45
CA HIS A 97 2.07 -6.31 -3.07
C HIS A 97 2.17 -6.51 -4.58
N HIS A 98 1.14 -7.13 -5.15
CA HIS A 98 1.04 -7.38 -6.58
C HIS A 98 -0.10 -6.58 -7.21
N TYR A 99 -0.15 -6.63 -8.54
CA TYR A 99 -1.20 -5.96 -9.30
C TYR A 99 -2.59 -6.41 -8.87
N SER A 100 -3.42 -5.46 -8.47
CA SER A 100 -4.76 -5.73 -7.98
C SER A 100 -5.86 -5.47 -9.02
N GLY A 101 -5.56 -4.92 -10.21
CA GLY A 101 -6.56 -4.66 -11.26
C GLY A 101 -6.96 -3.19 -11.43
N TYR A 102 -6.61 -2.33 -10.48
CA TYR A 102 -6.76 -0.87 -10.62
C TYR A 102 -5.70 -0.15 -9.79
N SER A 103 -4.83 0.60 -10.46
CA SER A 103 -3.79 1.43 -9.87
C SER A 103 -3.86 2.81 -10.52
N TYR A 104 -4.13 3.84 -9.71
CA TYR A 104 -4.09 5.23 -10.18
C TYR A 104 -2.65 5.66 -10.55
N ASN A 105 -1.65 5.01 -9.94
CA ASN A 105 -0.23 5.36 -10.02
C ASN A 105 0.60 4.37 -10.87
N GLY A 106 0.03 3.81 -11.93
CA GLY A 106 0.78 2.93 -12.84
C GLY A 106 1.39 1.70 -12.16
N GLN A 107 2.67 1.44 -12.44
CA GLN A 107 3.42 0.23 -12.06
C GLN A 107 4.05 0.28 -10.65
N GLU A 108 3.50 1.04 -9.69
CA GLU A 108 4.05 1.09 -8.31
C GLU A 108 4.24 -0.31 -7.68
N TRP A 109 3.31 -1.23 -7.94
CA TRP A 109 3.38 -2.64 -7.53
C TRP A 109 4.53 -3.43 -8.18
N ALA A 110 5.00 -3.01 -9.35
CA ALA A 110 6.00 -3.75 -10.11
C ALA A 110 7.36 -3.72 -9.42
N SER A 111 7.77 -2.58 -8.85
CA SER A 111 9.01 -2.48 -8.09
C SER A 111 8.98 -3.39 -6.84
N SER A 112 7.84 -3.39 -6.13
CA SER A 112 7.57 -4.27 -4.99
C SER A 112 7.71 -5.76 -5.35
N THR A 113 7.00 -6.17 -6.42
CA THR A 113 7.01 -7.56 -6.91
C THR A 113 8.38 -7.97 -7.44
N ALA A 114 9.07 -7.08 -8.15
CA ALA A 114 10.39 -7.35 -8.70
C ALA A 114 11.43 -7.59 -7.60
N ILE A 115 11.45 -6.72 -6.57
CA ILE A 115 12.40 -6.83 -5.46
C ILE A 115 12.15 -8.08 -4.62
N ILE A 116 10.91 -8.38 -4.24
CA ILE A 116 10.65 -9.60 -3.45
C ILE A 116 11.01 -10.86 -4.26
N THR A 117 10.74 -10.87 -5.56
CA THR A 117 11.08 -12.01 -6.44
C THR A 117 12.58 -12.17 -6.59
N ALA A 118 13.31 -11.06 -6.79
CA ALA A 118 14.78 -11.08 -6.86
C ALA A 118 15.40 -11.51 -5.53
N PHE A 119 14.86 -11.03 -4.40
CA PHE A 119 15.28 -11.41 -3.07
C PHE A 119 15.09 -12.91 -2.80
N ILE A 120 13.89 -13.44 -3.09
CA ILE A 120 13.61 -14.88 -2.98
C ILE A 120 14.57 -15.68 -3.86
N ARG A 121 14.77 -15.27 -5.13
CA ARG A 121 15.71 -15.96 -6.04
C ARG A 121 17.12 -16.02 -5.47
N ALA A 122 17.65 -14.88 -5.01
CA ALA A 122 18.99 -14.79 -4.42
C ALA A 122 19.11 -15.65 -3.16
N LEU A 123 18.10 -15.61 -2.29
CA LEU A 123 18.07 -16.40 -1.06
C LEU A 123 18.06 -17.90 -1.37
N MET A 124 17.25 -18.33 -2.34
CA MET A 124 17.14 -19.74 -2.75
C MET A 124 18.45 -20.29 -3.32
N LEU A 125 19.31 -19.46 -3.92
CA LEU A 125 20.66 -19.90 -4.32
C LEU A 125 21.52 -20.28 -3.12
N ARG A 126 21.37 -19.60 -1.97
CA ARG A 126 22.08 -19.95 -0.72
C ARG A 126 21.46 -21.19 -0.09
N VAL A 127 20.12 -21.30 -0.12
CA VAL A 127 19.42 -22.49 0.40
C VAL A 127 19.82 -23.76 -0.34
N LYS A 128 19.95 -23.70 -1.67
CA LYS A 128 20.45 -24.82 -2.48
C LYS A 128 21.88 -25.25 -2.12
N LYS A 129 22.68 -24.36 -1.53
CA LYS A 129 24.04 -24.65 -1.02
C LYS A 129 24.05 -25.12 0.44
N GLY A 130 22.90 -25.42 1.03
CA GLY A 130 22.77 -25.95 2.38
C GLY A 130 22.52 -24.90 3.47
N TRP A 131 22.51 -23.60 3.14
CA TRP A 131 22.20 -22.57 4.12
C TRP A 131 20.70 -22.61 4.51
N ARG A 132 20.41 -22.41 5.79
CA ARG A 132 19.05 -22.24 6.31
C ARG A 132 19.03 -21.07 7.28
N PRO A 133 17.95 -20.27 7.30
CA PRO A 133 17.80 -19.24 8.31
C PRO A 133 17.54 -19.87 9.68
N ASP A 134 17.91 -19.18 10.75
CA ASP A 134 17.61 -19.64 12.11
C ASP A 134 16.10 -19.57 12.40
N ARG A 135 15.45 -18.51 11.92
CA ARG A 135 14.02 -18.23 12.05
C ARG A 135 13.28 -18.49 10.74
N THR A 136 11.99 -18.79 10.81
CA THR A 136 11.17 -18.96 9.62
C THR A 136 10.95 -17.61 8.93
N ILE A 137 11.21 -17.55 7.62
CA ILE A 137 10.92 -16.35 6.81
C ILE A 137 9.62 -16.59 6.04
N VAL A 138 8.66 -15.70 6.19
CA VAL A 138 7.37 -15.74 5.47
C VAL A 138 7.35 -14.63 4.44
N PHE A 139 7.20 -15.00 3.17
CA PHE A 139 7.06 -14.08 2.05
C PHE A 139 5.60 -13.90 1.73
N CYS A 140 5.16 -12.65 1.71
CA CYS A 140 3.77 -12.32 1.41
C CYS A 140 3.70 -11.40 0.19
N SER A 141 2.83 -11.74 -0.75
CA SER A 141 2.38 -10.84 -1.79
C SER A 141 0.91 -10.53 -1.60
N TRP A 142 0.64 -9.33 -1.09
CA TRP A 142 -0.68 -8.89 -0.69
C TRP A 142 -1.50 -8.41 -1.89
N GLY A 143 -2.74 -8.88 -1.95
CA GLY A 143 -3.75 -8.37 -2.88
C GLY A 143 -4.51 -7.18 -2.27
N GLY A 144 -5.12 -6.37 -3.14
CA GLY A 144 -6.04 -5.32 -2.72
C GLY A 144 -5.41 -4.15 -1.95
N THR A 145 -4.10 -3.98 -2.05
CA THR A 145 -3.34 -2.88 -1.43
C THR A 145 -3.84 -1.50 -1.87
N THR A 146 -4.15 -1.31 -3.15
CA THR A 146 -4.64 -0.04 -3.69
C THR A 146 -6.01 0.39 -3.15
N TRP A 147 -6.79 -0.55 -2.60
CA TRP A 147 -8.09 -0.30 -1.99
C TRP A 147 -8.03 -0.20 -0.46
N GLY A 148 -6.84 0.00 0.08
CA GLY A 148 -6.65 0.16 1.52
C GLY A 148 -6.13 -1.09 2.21
N ASN A 149 -5.15 -1.76 1.61
CA ASN A 149 -4.44 -2.87 2.26
C ASN A 149 -5.36 -4.03 2.70
N ILE A 150 -6.44 -4.28 1.97
CA ILE A 150 -7.45 -5.31 2.28
C ILE A 150 -6.76 -6.66 2.56
N GLY A 151 -5.98 -7.17 1.61
CA GLY A 151 -5.41 -8.51 1.71
C GLY A 151 -4.52 -8.71 2.95
N SER A 152 -3.65 -7.74 3.27
CA SER A 152 -2.80 -7.80 4.46
C SER A 152 -3.57 -7.61 5.76
N TYR A 153 -4.65 -6.82 5.74
CA TYR A 153 -5.45 -6.58 6.94
C TYR A 153 -6.26 -7.82 7.29
N GLU A 154 -6.98 -8.40 6.33
CA GLU A 154 -7.80 -9.61 6.57
C GLU A 154 -6.92 -10.76 7.08
N TRP A 155 -5.78 -10.98 6.43
CA TRP A 155 -4.81 -11.97 6.89
C TRP A 155 -4.28 -11.64 8.30
N GLY A 156 -4.10 -10.36 8.63
CA GLY A 156 -3.70 -9.90 9.95
C GLY A 156 -4.72 -10.25 11.04
N GLU A 157 -6.01 -10.10 10.74
CA GLU A 157 -7.10 -10.42 11.67
C GLU A 157 -7.22 -11.94 11.87
N ASP A 158 -7.19 -12.72 10.78
CA ASP A 158 -7.27 -14.19 10.83
C ASP A 158 -6.15 -14.80 11.67
N PHE A 159 -4.93 -14.27 11.57
CA PHE A 159 -3.74 -14.79 12.25
C PHE A 159 -3.33 -14.00 13.49
N LYS A 160 -4.17 -13.08 13.99
CA LYS A 160 -3.84 -12.12 15.05
C LYS A 160 -3.09 -12.71 16.25
N LYS A 161 -3.55 -13.86 16.76
CA LYS A 161 -2.92 -14.53 17.92
C LYS A 161 -1.49 -14.99 17.63
N VAL A 162 -1.26 -15.56 16.45
CA VAL A 162 0.07 -16.00 16.00
C VAL A 162 0.96 -14.79 15.77
N LEU A 163 0.44 -13.75 15.11
CA LEU A 163 1.21 -12.54 14.83
C LEU A 163 1.69 -11.84 16.10
N GLN A 164 0.84 -11.78 17.12
CA GLN A 164 1.20 -11.14 18.40
C GLN A 164 2.23 -11.94 19.20
N LYS A 165 2.22 -13.27 19.09
CA LYS A 165 3.08 -14.14 19.91
C LYS A 165 4.42 -14.47 19.26
N ASP A 166 4.41 -14.71 17.95
CA ASP A 166 5.45 -15.47 17.27
C ASP A 166 6.20 -14.66 16.20
N VAL A 167 5.64 -13.56 15.70
CA VAL A 167 6.33 -12.68 14.74
C VAL A 167 7.35 -11.81 15.44
N VAL A 168 8.57 -11.83 14.91
CA VAL A 168 9.70 -11.04 15.41
C VAL A 168 9.79 -9.69 14.71
N ALA A 169 9.60 -9.67 13.39
CA ALA A 169 9.66 -8.45 12.59
C ALA A 169 8.81 -8.57 11.31
N TYR A 170 8.31 -7.42 10.85
CA TYR A 170 7.68 -7.27 9.55
C TYR A 170 8.49 -6.27 8.71
N ILE A 171 9.01 -6.72 7.57
CA ILE A 171 9.76 -5.91 6.61
C ILE A 171 8.85 -5.60 5.43
N SER A 172 8.57 -4.31 5.22
CA SER A 172 7.70 -3.84 4.14
C SER A 172 8.50 -3.52 2.88
N LEU A 173 8.13 -4.17 1.77
CA LEU A 173 8.58 -3.87 0.41
C LEU A 173 7.48 -3.20 -0.40
N HIS A 174 6.60 -2.42 0.22
CA HIS A 174 5.45 -1.83 -0.47
C HIS A 174 5.86 -0.87 -1.60
N SER A 175 6.71 0.11 -1.33
CA SER A 175 7.19 1.06 -2.35
C SER A 175 8.69 1.31 -2.13
N PRO A 176 9.53 0.31 -2.42
CA PRO A 176 10.95 0.32 -2.08
C PRO A 176 11.77 1.28 -2.96
N ILE A 177 11.25 1.64 -4.14
CA ILE A 177 11.88 2.58 -5.07
C ILE A 177 10.92 3.75 -5.27
N ARG A 178 11.30 4.93 -4.78
CA ARG A 178 10.53 6.19 -4.94
C ARG A 178 11.31 7.29 -5.66
N GLY A 179 12.62 7.13 -5.79
CA GLY A 179 13.55 8.10 -6.37
C GLY A 179 14.96 7.54 -6.37
N ASN A 180 15.95 8.36 -6.75
CA ASN A 180 17.35 7.97 -6.90
C ASN A 180 18.32 8.74 -5.99
N SER A 181 17.82 9.65 -5.15
CA SER A 181 18.67 10.58 -4.38
C SER A 181 19.10 10.04 -3.02
N SER A 182 18.17 9.45 -2.27
CA SER A 182 18.35 9.18 -0.84
C SER A 182 17.51 7.99 -0.37
N LEU A 183 18.05 7.25 0.59
CA LEU A 183 17.32 6.21 1.30
C LEU A 183 16.47 6.86 2.40
N HIS A 184 15.18 6.49 2.47
CA HIS A 184 14.25 6.96 3.49
C HIS A 184 13.68 5.76 4.27
N PRO A 185 14.46 5.18 5.20
CA PRO A 185 13.99 4.04 5.95
C PRO A 185 13.03 4.51 7.06
N VAL A 186 11.97 3.74 7.27
CA VAL A 186 11.02 3.95 8.37
C VAL A 186 10.96 2.67 9.16
N ALA A 187 11.29 2.74 10.45
CA ALA A 187 11.36 1.59 11.33
C ALA A 187 10.90 1.93 12.75
N SER A 188 10.42 0.92 13.47
CA SER A 188 10.15 1.04 14.91
C SER A 188 11.44 1.32 15.68
N PRO A 189 11.37 1.95 16.87
CA PRO A 189 12.56 2.20 17.68
C PRO A 189 13.45 0.97 17.91
N SER A 190 12.84 -0.21 18.06
CA SER A 190 13.52 -1.50 18.21
C SER A 190 14.38 -1.92 17.02
N LEU A 191 14.14 -1.37 15.82
CA LEU A 191 14.85 -1.70 14.59
C LEU A 191 15.70 -0.52 14.07
N GLN A 192 15.70 0.62 14.76
CA GLN A 192 16.45 1.80 14.29
C GLN A 192 17.96 1.55 14.22
N GLN A 193 18.53 0.86 15.20
CA GLN A 193 19.97 0.55 15.18
C GLN A 193 20.34 -0.32 13.96
N LEU A 194 19.53 -1.34 13.66
CA LEU A 194 19.72 -2.22 12.50
C LEU A 194 19.63 -1.47 11.15
N VAL A 195 18.88 -0.36 11.12
CA VAL A 195 18.74 0.46 9.91
C VAL A 195 19.93 1.39 9.69
N VAL A 196 20.65 1.75 10.76
CA VAL A 196 21.79 2.69 10.72
C VAL A 196 23.12 1.98 10.46
N GLU A 197 23.22 0.70 10.83
CA GLU A 197 24.38 -0.17 10.57
C GLU A 197 24.60 -0.44 9.08
#